data_AF-A0A6V7JL40-F1
#
_entry.id   AF-A0A6V7JL40-F1
#
_cell.length_a   1.000
_cell.length_b   1.000
_cell.length_c   1.000
_cell.angle_alpha   90.00
_cell.angle_beta   90.00
_cell.angle_gamma   90.00
#
_symmetry.space_group_name_H-M   'P 1'
#
loop_
_entity.id
_entity.type
_entity.pdbx_description
1 polymer ?
#
loop_
_entity_poly.entity_id
_entity_poly.type
_entity_poly.pdbx_seq_one_letter_code
_entity_poly.pdbx_strand_id
1 'polypeptide(L)' 'IVNFFLLLCIAYCVSASPIVNIKNGALEGIFDKSRKGREFSAFKGIPYARPPIGQLRFQ' A
#
# COMPACT_ATOMS: atom_id res chain seq x y z
N ILE A 1 -4.65 35.11 -4.02
CA ILE A 1 -3.76 34.29 -3.16
C ILE A 1 -4.53 33.11 -2.55
N VAL A 2 -5.62 33.35 -1.78
CA VAL A 2 -6.46 32.28 -1.20
C VAL A 2 -7.04 31.33 -2.26
N ASN A 3 -7.52 31.87 -3.39
CA ASN A 3 -8.10 31.08 -4.47
C ASN A 3 -7.09 30.16 -5.18
N PHE A 4 -5.82 30.57 -5.23
CA PHE A 4 -4.74 29.76 -5.82
C PHE A 4 -4.37 28.58 -4.91
N PHE A 5 -4.35 28.81 -3.60
CA PHE A 5 -4.10 27.76 -2.61
C PHE A 5 -5.24 26.73 -2.58
N LEU A 6 -6.49 27.18 -2.75
CA LEU A 6 -7.66 26.29 -2.86
C LEU A 6 -7.58 25.40 -4.12
N LEU A 7 -7.21 25.97 -5.26
CA LEU A 7 -7.01 25.23 -6.51
C LEU A 7 -5.86 24.22 -6.40
N LEU A 8 -4.77 24.58 -5.71
CA LEU A 8 -3.65 23.68 -5.43
C LEU A 8 -4.08 22.49 -4.55
N CYS A 9 -4.86 22.72 -3.49
CA CYS A 9 -5.35 21.65 -2.62
C CYS A 9 -6.27 20.66 -3.34
N ILE A 10 -7.14 21.12 -4.24
CA ILE A 10 -8.00 20.25 -5.04
C ILE A 10 -7.18 19.40 -6.02
N ALA A 11 -6.13 19.98 -6.62
CA ALA A 11 -5.23 19.27 -7.53
C ALA A 11 -4.38 18.19 -6.82
N TYR A 12 -4.08 18.39 -5.53
CA TYR A 12 -3.31 17.45 -4.70
C TYR A 12 -4.20 16.63 -3.74
N CYS A 13 -5.34 16.13 -4.23
CA CYS A 13 -6.11 15.13 -3.48
C CYS A 13 -5.29 13.84 -3.38
N VAL A 14 -4.53 13.68 -2.29
CA VAL A 14 -3.82 12.43 -2.01
C VAL A 14 -4.84 11.45 -1.44
N SER A 15 -5.08 10.35 -2.16
CA SER A 15 -5.93 9.27 -1.66
C SER A 15 -5.15 8.48 -0.60
N ALA A 16 -5.72 8.37 0.61
CA ALA A 16 -5.12 7.59 1.68
C ALA A 16 -5.02 6.09 1.30
N SER A 17 -3.87 5.48 1.56
CA SER A 17 -3.61 4.05 1.39
C SER A 17 -4.11 3.23 2.60
N PRO A 18 -4.56 1.98 2.41
CA PRO A 18 -4.96 1.12 3.53
C PRO A 18 -3.75 0.68 4.36
N ILE A 19 -3.81 0.88 5.67
CA ILE A 19 -2.79 0.41 6.63
C ILE A 19 -3.39 -0.68 7.52
N VAL A 20 -2.67 -1.79 7.70
CA VAL A 20 -3.07 -2.89 8.60
C VAL A 20 -1.91 -3.32 9.49
N ASN A 21 -2.20 -3.62 10.77
CA ASN A 21 -1.22 -4.14 11.71
C ASN A 21 -1.24 -5.67 11.75
N ILE A 22 -0.07 -6.29 11.57
CA ILE A 22 0.15 -7.73 11.73
C ILE A 22 1.19 -7.98 12.83
N LYS A 23 1.42 -9.25 13.17
CA LYS A 23 2.43 -9.65 14.19
C LYS A 23 3.84 -9.10 13.89
N ASN A 24 4.17 -8.90 12.63
CA ASN A 24 5.50 -8.51 12.17
C ASN A 24 5.63 -6.99 11.88
N GLY A 25 4.60 -6.19 12.15
CA GLY A 25 4.60 -4.74 11.92
C GLY A 25 3.37 -4.24 11.15
N ALA A 26 3.41 -2.96 10.75
CA ALA A 26 2.39 -2.33 9.93
C ALA A 26 2.67 -2.58 8.44
N LEU A 27 1.60 -2.86 7.67
CA LEU A 27 1.63 -3.00 6.22
C LEU A 27 0.82 -1.88 5.58
N GLU A 28 1.42 -1.24 4.59
CA GLU A 28 0.74 -0.31 3.70
C GLU A 28 0.37 -1.03 2.40
N GLY A 29 -0.87 -0.89 1.97
CA GLY A 29 -1.41 -1.48 0.75
C GLY A 29 -1.94 -0.44 -0.23
N ILE A 30 -2.74 -0.90 -1.18
CA ILE A 30 -3.47 -0.06 -2.13
C ILE A 30 -4.94 -0.47 -2.18
N PHE A 31 -5.83 0.44 -2.57
CA PHE A 31 -7.16 0.07 -3.04
C PHE A 31 -7.10 -0.26 -4.53
N ASP A 32 -7.54 -1.46 -4.90
CA ASP A 32 -7.53 -1.96 -6.27
C ASP A 32 -8.93 -2.46 -6.66
N LYS A 33 -9.17 -2.63 -7.96
CA LYS A 33 -10.47 -3.05 -8.50
C LYS A 33 -10.39 -4.45 -9.08
N SER A 34 -11.34 -5.29 -8.69
CA SER A 34 -11.54 -6.60 -9.32
C SER A 34 -11.99 -6.44 -10.76
N ARG A 35 -11.95 -7.53 -11.55
CA ARG A 35 -12.41 -7.54 -12.95
C ARG A 35 -13.87 -7.07 -13.12
N LYS A 36 -14.72 -7.22 -12.09
CA LYS A 36 -16.12 -6.78 -12.09
C LYS A 36 -16.33 -5.40 -11.42
N GLY A 37 -15.25 -4.67 -11.12
CA GLY A 37 -15.30 -3.32 -10.56
C GLY A 37 -15.44 -3.24 -9.04
N ARG A 38 -15.56 -4.36 -8.32
CA ARG A 38 -15.54 -4.34 -6.84
C ARG A 38 -14.17 -3.88 -6.33
N GLU A 39 -14.16 -2.87 -5.48
CA GLU A 39 -12.97 -2.37 -4.78
C GLU A 39 -12.56 -3.31 -3.64
N PHE A 40 -11.25 -3.46 -3.44
CA PHE A 40 -10.67 -4.25 -2.37
C PHE A 40 -9.28 -3.72 -1.98
N SER A 41 -8.85 -3.98 -0.75
CA SER A 41 -7.49 -3.68 -0.29
C SER A 41 -6.52 -4.76 -0.75
N ALA A 42 -5.46 -4.37 -1.46
CA ALA A 42 -4.40 -5.23 -1.96
C ALA A 42 -3.09 -4.95 -1.22
N PHE A 43 -2.53 -5.99 -0.60
CA PHE A 43 -1.20 -5.96 0.02
C PHE A 43 -0.31 -6.97 -0.70
N LYS A 44 0.73 -6.49 -1.39
CA LYS A 44 1.58 -7.30 -2.30
C LYS A 44 3.00 -7.39 -1.73
N GLY A 45 3.71 -8.49 -1.99
CA GLY A 45 5.12 -8.64 -1.64
C GLY A 45 5.42 -8.75 -0.13
N ILE A 46 4.45 -9.13 0.70
CA ILE A 46 4.64 -9.27 2.15
C ILE A 46 5.63 -10.42 2.42
N PRO A 47 6.78 -10.16 3.06
CA PRO A 47 7.73 -11.21 3.41
C PRO A 47 7.14 -12.07 4.54
N TYR A 48 7.03 -13.38 4.28
CA TYR A 48 6.55 -14.36 5.26
C TYR A 48 7.70 -15.15 5.92
N ALA A 49 8.89 -15.08 5.35
CA ALA A 49 10.10 -15.77 5.81
C ALA A 49 11.33 -14.91 5.52
N ARG A 50 12.47 -15.31 6.10
CA ARG A 50 13.76 -14.72 5.74
C ARG A 50 14.12 -15.12 4.30
N PRO A 51 14.70 -14.22 3.48
CA PRO A 51 15.13 -14.57 2.13
C PRO A 51 16.10 -15.76 2.12
N PRO A 52 15.90 -16.78 1.25
CA PRO A 52 16.72 -17.99 1.21
C PRO A 52 18.05 -17.75 0.46
N ILE A 53 18.85 -16.81 0.95
CA ILE A 53 20.12 -16.40 0.35
C ILE A 53 21.32 -16.86 1.20
N GLY A 54 22.48 -17.05 0.57
CA GLY A 54 23.71 -17.49 1.25
C GLY A 54 23.55 -18.88 1.86
N GLN A 55 23.84 -19.00 3.16
CA GLN A 55 23.70 -20.26 3.91
C GLN A 55 22.24 -20.73 4.03
N LEU A 56 21.26 -19.83 3.90
CA LEU A 56 19.84 -20.17 3.92
C LEU A 56 19.35 -20.77 2.59
N ARG A 57 20.20 -20.78 1.55
CA ARG A 57 19.84 -21.41 0.28
C ARG A 57 19.77 -22.92 0.49
N PHE A 58 18.61 -23.51 0.18
CA PHE A 58 18.31 -24.93 0.39
C PHE A 58 18.14 -25.35 1.86
N GLN A 59 17.81 -24.41 2.75
CA GLN A 59 17.41 -24.67 4.15
C GLN A 59 15.94 -24.34 4.40
#